data_AF-A0A0C3BBX4-F1
#
_entry.id   AF-A0A0C3BBX4-F1
#
_cell.length_a   1.000
_cell.length_b   1.000
_cell.length_c   1.000
_cell.angle_alpha   90.00
_cell.angle_beta   90.00
_cell.angle_gamma   90.00
#
_symmetry.space_group_name_H-M   'P 1'
#
loop_
_entity.id
_entity.type
_entity.pdbx_description
1 polymer ?
#
loop_
_entity_poly.entity_id
_entity_poly.type
_entity_poly.pdbx_seq_one_letter_code
_entity_poly.pdbx_strand_id
1 'polypeptide(L)'
;MEKIKSLKEHLQCQICLELLRSPWTLSPCGHVGCFECLRAWFKEPDLENEEDDEPTPIIYKKKTCPQCRALIMLPPTRSYILKNLVDEIQPTTSPVHTSIETDPWKGVFAPIHKRHEINSEGTEDHQSEDDEGNSDEDDYDEDEDEQEEGLDYSSASRDSTSDYSEYRGEIQARSDHLDQVMAWEMEMRNEASAWTDPVWQPPRFDFGEFHLSPADLTRLSFLPHAEILSLLRRGATKNMIATYRLSYKHRYGIVAYLETSFRIRLGWNISRSSDDPDGTVYMEAVLGELRGHPERFRLEAGPRGIATIIRLVPTRGGLDDNEIL
;
A
#
# COMPACT_ATOMS: atom_id res chain seq x y z
N MET A 1 -18.98 4.60 -42.74
CA MET A 1 -17.80 3.70 -42.72
C MET A 1 -16.72 4.22 -41.79
N GLU A 2 -16.34 5.49 -41.85
CA GLU A 2 -15.27 6.09 -41.00
C GLU A 2 -15.52 5.96 -39.49
N LYS A 3 -16.74 6.24 -39.01
CA LYS A 3 -17.11 6.07 -37.59
C LYS A 3 -16.95 4.63 -37.08
N ILE A 4 -17.16 3.62 -37.94
CA ILE A 4 -16.98 2.21 -37.57
C ILE A 4 -15.49 1.86 -37.45
N LYS A 5 -14.63 2.45 -38.29
CA LYS A 5 -13.17 2.29 -38.17
C LYS A 5 -12.67 2.89 -36.86
N SER A 6 -13.08 4.12 -36.55
CA SER A 6 -12.74 4.76 -35.28
C SER A 6 -13.24 3.94 -34.08
N LEU A 7 -14.47 3.41 -34.12
CA LEU A 7 -14.97 2.56 -33.03
C LEU A 7 -14.16 1.26 -32.86
N LYS A 8 -13.72 0.64 -33.97
CA LYS A 8 -12.85 -0.55 -33.92
C LYS A 8 -11.54 -0.26 -33.21
N GLU A 9 -10.93 0.90 -33.45
CA GLU A 9 -9.68 1.31 -32.80
C GLU A 9 -9.86 1.44 -31.27
N HIS A 10 -10.98 2.00 -30.81
CA HIS A 10 -11.27 2.13 -29.37
C HIS A 10 -11.63 0.81 -28.67
N LEU A 11 -12.01 -0.21 -29.44
CA LEU A 11 -12.36 -1.55 -28.94
C LEU A 11 -11.22 -2.56 -29.14
N GLN A 12 -10.01 -2.08 -29.43
CA GLN A 12 -8.81 -2.92 -29.46
C GLN A 12 -8.21 -3.12 -28.07
N CYS A 13 -7.88 -4.37 -27.76
CA CYS A 13 -7.11 -4.70 -26.58
C CYS A 13 -5.68 -4.19 -26.71
N GLN A 14 -5.19 -3.42 -25.75
CA GLN A 14 -3.82 -2.87 -25.79
C GLN A 14 -2.73 -3.92 -25.52
N ILE A 15 -3.08 -5.19 -25.30
CA ILE A 15 -2.14 -6.28 -25.06
C ILE A 15 -1.94 -7.09 -26.35
N CYS A 16 -3.02 -7.60 -26.95
CA CYS A 16 -2.92 -8.36 -28.20
C CYS A 16 -3.13 -7.53 -29.48
N LEU A 17 -3.51 -6.26 -29.35
CA LEU A 17 -3.82 -5.32 -30.45
C LEU A 17 -4.95 -5.79 -31.39
N GLU A 18 -5.76 -6.75 -30.95
CA GLU A 18 -6.96 -7.21 -31.65
C GLU A 18 -8.24 -6.66 -31.01
N LEU A 19 -9.37 -6.79 -31.71
CA LEU A 19 -10.68 -6.48 -31.15
C LEU A 19 -10.94 -7.29 -29.87
N LEU A 20 -11.47 -6.65 -28.83
CA LEU A 20 -11.64 -7.22 -27.50
C LEU A 20 -12.43 -8.55 -27.49
N ARG A 21 -11.77 -9.66 -27.19
CA ARG A 21 -12.40 -10.98 -27.02
C ARG A 21 -12.73 -11.23 -25.55
N SER A 22 -14.02 -11.36 -25.23
CA SER A 22 -14.51 -11.45 -23.85
C SER A 22 -13.92 -10.33 -22.97
N PRO A 23 -14.32 -9.07 -23.15
CA PRO A 23 -13.73 -7.93 -22.44
C PRO A 23 -13.95 -8.01 -20.93
N TRP A 24 -12.90 -7.73 -20.15
CA TRP A 24 -12.95 -7.57 -18.70
C TRP A 24 -12.36 -6.23 -18.30
N THR A 25 -13.02 -5.57 -17.35
CA THR A 25 -12.67 -4.26 -16.82
C THR A 25 -11.89 -4.39 -15.52
N LEU A 26 -10.83 -3.61 -15.41
CA LEU A 26 -9.95 -3.51 -14.25
C LEU A 26 -10.44 -2.45 -13.27
N SER A 27 -10.41 -2.77 -11.97
CA SER A 27 -10.69 -1.81 -10.89
C SER A 27 -9.39 -1.56 -10.11
N PRO A 28 -9.05 -0.29 -9.80
CA PRO A 28 -9.90 0.89 -9.88
C PRO A 28 -9.82 1.69 -11.19
N CYS A 29 -8.87 1.39 -12.09
CA CYS A 29 -8.55 2.28 -13.21
C CYS A 29 -9.51 2.26 -14.40
N GLY A 30 -10.47 1.34 -14.48
CA GLY A 30 -11.48 1.27 -15.56
C GLY A 30 -10.99 0.73 -16.91
N HIS A 31 -9.67 0.58 -17.07
CA HIS A 31 -9.00 -0.04 -18.21
C HIS A 31 -9.52 -1.44 -18.54
N VAL A 32 -9.51 -1.80 -19.83
CA VAL A 32 -10.16 -3.02 -20.36
C VAL A 32 -9.17 -3.83 -21.19
N GLY A 33 -9.21 -5.15 -21.01
CA GLY A 33 -8.46 -6.11 -21.83
C GLY A 33 -9.26 -7.37 -22.12
N CYS A 34 -8.75 -8.19 -23.04
CA CYS A 34 -9.28 -9.54 -23.26
C CYS A 34 -9.07 -10.40 -22.02
N PHE A 35 -9.99 -11.35 -21.78
CA PHE A 35 -9.86 -12.30 -20.67
C PHE A 35 -8.50 -12.99 -20.63
N GLU A 36 -8.10 -13.64 -21.73
CA GLU A 36 -6.86 -14.42 -21.78
C GLU A 36 -5.62 -13.53 -21.68
N CYS A 37 -5.66 -12.32 -22.24
CA CYS A 37 -4.55 -11.38 -22.15
C CYS A 37 -4.32 -10.92 -20.70
N LEU A 38 -5.38 -10.53 -19.99
CA LEU A 38 -5.28 -10.15 -18.58
C LEU A 38 -4.87 -11.34 -17.70
N ARG A 39 -5.37 -12.54 -18.00
CA ARG A 39 -5.02 -13.76 -17.28
C ARG A 39 -3.56 -14.14 -17.45
N ALA A 40 -3.01 -14.02 -18.66
CA ALA A 40 -1.59 -14.23 -18.93
C ALA A 40 -0.74 -13.19 -18.18
N TRP A 41 -1.08 -11.91 -18.31
CA TRP A 41 -0.41 -10.81 -17.63
C TRP A 41 -0.34 -11.00 -16.10
N PHE A 42 -1.45 -11.40 -15.47
CA PHE A 42 -1.48 -11.62 -14.02
C PHE A 42 -0.82 -12.93 -13.55
N LYS A 43 -0.40 -13.81 -14.47
CA LYS A 43 0.28 -15.07 -14.16
C LYS A 43 1.77 -15.05 -14.48
N GLU A 44 2.24 -14.02 -15.19
CA GLU A 44 3.64 -13.85 -15.51
C GLU A 44 4.49 -13.81 -14.22
N PRO A 45 5.64 -14.49 -14.14
CA PRO A 45 6.52 -14.44 -12.97
C PRO A 45 7.08 -13.01 -12.76
N ASP A 46 7.44 -12.65 -11.53
CA ASP A 46 8.20 -11.40 -11.29
C ASP A 46 9.66 -11.66 -11.65
N LEU A 47 10.16 -10.96 -12.66
CA LEU A 47 11.57 -11.00 -13.07
C LEU A 47 12.47 -10.17 -12.12
N GLU A 48 11.89 -9.44 -11.16
CA GLU A 48 12.63 -8.54 -10.27
C GLU A 48 13.10 -9.23 -8.98
N ASN A 49 12.62 -10.44 -8.67
CA ASN A 49 12.98 -11.20 -7.47
C ASN A 49 13.84 -12.43 -7.82
N GLU A 50 14.87 -12.27 -8.65
CA GLU A 50 15.80 -13.37 -9.00
C GLU A 50 16.78 -13.71 -7.87
N GLU A 51 16.85 -12.90 -6.81
CA GLU A 51 17.75 -13.09 -5.67
C GLU A 51 17.18 -14.00 -4.57
N ASP A 52 15.86 -14.27 -4.57
CA ASP A 52 15.22 -15.21 -3.64
C ASP A 52 15.06 -16.58 -4.31
N ASP A 53 15.64 -17.63 -3.71
CA ASP A 53 15.60 -19.02 -4.22
C ASP A 53 14.18 -19.62 -4.34
N GLU A 54 13.14 -18.95 -3.81
CA GLU A 54 11.76 -19.45 -3.81
C GLU A 54 10.77 -18.50 -4.54
N PRO A 55 10.12 -18.96 -5.63
CA PRO A 55 9.21 -18.11 -6.40
C PRO A 55 7.96 -17.76 -5.61
N THR A 56 7.68 -16.46 -5.48
CA THR A 56 6.48 -15.96 -4.79
C THR A 56 5.21 -16.56 -5.43
N PRO A 57 4.31 -17.19 -4.65
CA PRO A 57 3.09 -17.76 -5.20
C PRO A 57 2.24 -16.72 -5.96
N ILE A 58 1.73 -17.08 -7.14
CA ILE A 58 0.98 -16.19 -8.06
C ILE A 58 -0.13 -15.40 -7.36
N ILE A 59 -0.77 -15.99 -6.37
CA ILE A 59 -1.88 -15.40 -5.61
C ILE A 59 -1.46 -14.18 -4.74
N TYR A 60 -0.17 -14.08 -4.43
CA TYR A 60 0.43 -13.00 -3.63
C TYR A 60 1.22 -12.00 -4.46
N LYS A 61 1.52 -12.32 -5.73
CA LYS A 61 2.18 -11.39 -6.65
C LYS A 61 1.38 -10.10 -6.80
N LYS A 62 2.10 -8.97 -6.88
CA LYS A 62 1.54 -7.65 -7.18
C LYS A 62 0.92 -7.65 -8.58
N LYS A 63 -0.36 -7.28 -8.69
CA LYS A 63 -1.07 -7.23 -9.96
C LYS A 63 -1.24 -5.78 -10.40
N THR A 64 -0.74 -5.45 -11.57
CA THR A 64 -0.75 -4.09 -12.13
C THR A 64 -1.52 -4.05 -13.44
N CYS A 65 -2.13 -2.91 -13.77
CA CYS A 65 -2.75 -2.69 -15.06
C CYS A 65 -1.66 -2.64 -16.16
N PRO A 66 -1.77 -3.40 -17.26
CA PRO A 66 -0.80 -3.30 -18.36
C PRO A 66 -0.84 -1.95 -19.08
N GLN A 67 -1.94 -1.21 -18.98
CA GLN A 67 -2.11 0.08 -19.67
C GLN A 67 -1.59 1.27 -18.84
N CYS A 68 -1.83 1.28 -17.52
CA CYS A 68 -1.47 2.43 -16.68
C CYS A 68 -0.71 2.07 -15.39
N ARG A 69 -0.34 0.80 -15.22
CA ARG A 69 0.37 0.27 -14.03
C ARG A 69 -0.37 0.41 -12.68
N ALA A 70 -1.61 0.91 -12.67
CA ALA A 70 -2.43 0.97 -11.46
C ALA A 70 -2.57 -0.41 -10.79
N LEU A 71 -2.59 -0.43 -9.46
CA LEU A 71 -2.70 -1.67 -8.68
C LEU A 71 -4.10 -2.26 -8.76
N ILE A 72 -4.17 -3.54 -9.13
CA ILE A 72 -5.41 -4.29 -9.33
C ILE A 72 -5.62 -5.22 -8.14
N MET A 73 -6.47 -4.79 -7.21
CA MET A 73 -6.70 -5.49 -5.94
C MET A 73 -7.86 -6.48 -5.99
N LEU A 74 -8.71 -6.37 -7.00
CA LEU A 74 -9.89 -7.20 -7.19
C LEU A 74 -9.78 -7.96 -8.51
N PRO A 75 -10.34 -9.18 -8.59
CA PRO A 75 -10.49 -9.85 -9.87
C PRO A 75 -11.18 -8.92 -10.88
N PRO A 76 -10.73 -8.87 -12.13
CA PRO A 76 -11.42 -8.12 -13.18
C PRO A 76 -12.90 -8.52 -13.26
N THR A 77 -13.75 -7.61 -13.75
CA THR A 77 -15.18 -7.86 -13.96
C THR A 77 -15.50 -7.92 -15.44
N ARG A 78 -16.26 -8.93 -15.89
CA ARG A 78 -16.67 -9.06 -17.29
C ARG A 78 -17.54 -7.89 -17.71
N SER A 79 -17.24 -7.26 -18.84
CA SER A 79 -18.02 -6.16 -19.40
C SER A 79 -18.96 -6.64 -20.50
N TYR A 80 -20.21 -6.91 -20.13
CA TYR A 80 -21.24 -7.37 -21.09
C TYR A 80 -21.59 -6.31 -22.13
N ILE A 81 -21.54 -5.02 -21.76
CA ILE A 81 -21.82 -3.91 -22.67
C ILE A 81 -20.78 -3.87 -23.79
N LEU A 82 -19.48 -3.93 -23.43
CA LEU A 82 -18.41 -3.93 -24.43
C LEU A 82 -18.44 -5.19 -25.29
N LYS A 83 -18.81 -6.34 -24.71
CA LYS A 83 -19.02 -7.57 -25.48
C LYS A 83 -20.07 -7.38 -26.57
N ASN A 84 -21.25 -6.85 -26.22
CA ASN A 84 -22.33 -6.63 -27.20
C ASN A 84 -21.92 -5.66 -28.32
N LEU A 85 -21.15 -4.62 -27.99
CA LEU A 85 -20.62 -3.67 -28.98
C LEU A 85 -19.63 -4.32 -29.95
N VAL A 86 -18.74 -5.18 -29.44
CA VAL A 86 -17.81 -5.97 -30.26
C VAL A 86 -18.57 -6.92 -31.18
N ASP A 87 -19.55 -7.64 -30.65
CA ASP A 87 -20.34 -8.62 -31.40
C ASP A 87 -21.13 -7.97 -32.56
N GLU A 88 -21.61 -6.73 -32.39
CA GLU A 88 -22.28 -5.98 -33.46
C GLU A 88 -21.32 -5.58 -34.60
N ILE A 89 -20.06 -5.28 -34.26
CA ILE A 89 -19.04 -4.85 -35.23
C ILE A 89 -18.47 -6.03 -36.00
N GLN A 90 -18.34 -7.18 -35.33
CA GLN A 90 -17.82 -8.40 -35.89
C GLN A 90 -18.62 -9.58 -35.32
N PRO A 91 -19.74 -9.95 -35.94
CA PRO A 91 -20.56 -11.06 -35.47
C PRO A 91 -19.74 -12.35 -35.54
N THR A 92 -19.31 -12.84 -34.37
CA THR A 92 -18.60 -14.12 -34.28
C THR A 92 -19.61 -15.24 -34.43
N THR A 93 -19.47 -16.09 -35.43
CA THR A 93 -20.34 -17.24 -35.71
C THR A 93 -20.14 -18.45 -34.79
N SER A 94 -19.43 -18.29 -33.66
CA SER A 94 -19.16 -19.41 -32.77
C SER A 94 -20.17 -19.50 -31.62
N PRO A 95 -20.79 -20.66 -31.38
CA PRO A 95 -21.66 -20.86 -30.23
C PRO A 95 -20.84 -20.71 -28.96
N VAL A 96 -21.28 -19.79 -28.10
CA VAL A 96 -20.71 -19.58 -26.77
C VAL A 96 -20.97 -20.85 -25.96
N HIS A 97 -19.96 -21.71 -25.85
CA HIS A 97 -19.95 -22.76 -24.84
C HIS A 97 -19.93 -22.08 -23.46
N THR A 98 -21.10 -21.98 -22.84
CA THR A 98 -21.21 -21.76 -21.40
C THR A 98 -20.77 -23.03 -20.69
N SER A 99 -19.46 -23.22 -20.53
CA SER A 99 -18.93 -24.21 -19.60
C SER A 99 -19.20 -23.71 -18.17
N ILE A 100 -19.83 -24.58 -17.39
CA ILE A 100 -20.34 -24.36 -16.05
C ILE A 100 -19.24 -23.88 -15.08
N GLU A 101 -19.52 -22.71 -14.47
CA GLU A 101 -19.23 -22.29 -13.09
C GLU A 101 -17.95 -22.76 -12.39
N THR A 102 -16.78 -22.35 -12.90
CA THR A 102 -15.61 -22.16 -12.04
C THR A 102 -15.13 -20.73 -12.15
N ASP A 103 -14.90 -20.06 -11.02
CA ASP A 103 -14.33 -18.71 -10.98
C ASP A 103 -13.07 -18.64 -11.85
N PRO A 104 -13.07 -17.88 -12.95
CA PRO A 104 -11.96 -17.84 -13.90
C PRO A 104 -10.67 -17.27 -13.29
N TRP A 105 -10.79 -16.59 -12.13
CA TRP A 105 -9.70 -15.97 -11.40
C TRP A 105 -9.22 -16.79 -10.19
N LYS A 106 -9.76 -17.99 -10.01
CA LYS A 106 -9.36 -18.91 -8.94
C LYS A 106 -7.85 -19.15 -8.99
N GLY A 107 -7.18 -18.87 -7.87
CA GLY A 107 -5.72 -19.03 -7.71
C GLY A 107 -4.87 -17.88 -8.28
N VAL A 108 -5.47 -16.89 -8.96
CA VAL A 108 -4.76 -15.70 -9.46
C VAL A 108 -4.88 -14.53 -8.48
N PHE A 109 -6.06 -14.40 -7.87
CA PHE A 109 -6.35 -13.39 -6.86
C PHE A 109 -6.67 -14.09 -5.53
N ALA A 110 -6.16 -13.54 -4.43
CA ALA A 110 -6.49 -14.03 -3.10
C ALA A 110 -8.00 -13.94 -2.84
N PRO A 111 -8.67 -15.03 -2.37
CA PRO A 111 -10.08 -14.97 -1.99
C PRO A 111 -10.30 -13.86 -0.97
N ILE A 112 -11.36 -13.08 -1.16
CA ILE A 112 -11.70 -11.93 -0.29
C ILE A 112 -11.74 -12.36 1.19
N HIS A 113 -12.21 -13.58 1.47
CA HIS A 113 -12.32 -14.17 2.81
C HIS A 113 -11.01 -14.79 3.34
N LYS A 114 -10.13 -15.35 2.48
CA LYS A 114 -8.83 -15.93 2.91
C LYS A 114 -7.71 -14.90 3.11
N ARG A 115 -7.98 -13.60 2.94
CA ARG A 115 -7.06 -12.54 3.36
C ARG A 115 -6.84 -12.49 4.88
N HIS A 116 -7.67 -13.16 5.67
CA HIS A 116 -7.65 -13.11 7.14
C HIS A 116 -7.14 -14.37 7.86
N GLU A 117 -7.03 -15.54 7.20
CA GLU A 117 -6.73 -16.81 7.90
C GLU A 117 -5.28 -17.28 7.77
N ILE A 118 -4.51 -16.77 6.81
CA ILE A 118 -3.12 -17.21 6.57
C ILE A 118 -2.14 -16.59 7.58
N ASN A 119 -2.60 -15.66 8.44
CA ASN A 119 -1.80 -15.01 9.47
C ASN A 119 -1.92 -15.70 10.86
N SER A 120 -2.40 -16.95 10.94
CA SER A 120 -2.63 -17.62 12.23
C SER A 120 -1.78 -18.87 12.49
N GLU A 121 -1.08 -19.43 11.50
CA GLU A 121 -0.33 -20.68 11.69
C GLU A 121 0.98 -20.59 10.90
N GLY A 122 2.10 -20.39 11.58
CA GLY A 122 3.42 -20.37 10.92
C GLY A 122 4.51 -19.56 11.60
N THR A 123 4.56 -19.52 12.93
CA THR A 123 5.81 -19.24 13.65
C THR A 123 5.82 -20.14 14.88
N GLU A 124 6.02 -21.44 14.65
CA GLU A 124 6.50 -22.33 15.70
C GLU A 124 7.99 -22.04 15.90
N ASP A 125 8.34 -21.96 17.18
CA ASP A 125 9.65 -21.72 17.78
C ASP A 125 10.85 -22.31 17.01
N HIS A 126 11.75 -21.43 16.58
CA HIS A 126 13.17 -21.74 16.56
C HIS A 126 13.91 -20.70 17.41
N GLN A 127 13.97 -21.01 18.71
CA GLN A 127 15.04 -20.52 19.58
C GLN A 127 16.34 -21.14 19.06
N SER A 128 17.13 -20.39 18.29
CA SER A 128 18.54 -20.68 18.11
C SER A 128 19.29 -19.99 19.24
N GLU A 129 19.65 -20.78 20.23
CA GLU A 129 20.76 -20.51 21.13
C GLU A 129 22.06 -20.49 20.30
N ASP A 130 22.98 -19.61 20.72
CA ASP A 130 24.41 -19.63 20.44
C ASP A 130 24.91 -19.25 19.02
N ASP A 131 25.61 -18.12 18.91
CA ASP A 131 27.01 -18.18 18.44
C ASP A 131 27.81 -16.93 18.88
N GLU A 132 28.85 -17.17 19.65
CA GLU A 132 29.88 -16.22 20.04
C GLU A 132 31.01 -16.26 19.00
N GLY A 133 31.32 -15.14 18.36
CA GLY A 133 32.54 -14.98 17.54
C GLY A 133 32.59 -13.56 16.99
N ASN A 134 33.31 -12.62 17.61
CA ASN A 134 34.77 -12.41 17.61
C ASN A 134 35.33 -11.92 16.25
N SER A 135 36.00 -10.77 16.34
CA SER A 135 37.08 -10.24 15.47
C SER A 135 36.67 -9.78 14.06
N ASP A 136 37.21 -8.73 13.43
CA ASP A 136 38.47 -7.96 13.47
C ASP A 136 38.12 -6.55 12.91
N GLU A 137 38.50 -5.42 13.53
CA GLU A 137 39.76 -4.66 13.35
C GLU A 137 40.33 -4.70 11.92
N ASP A 138 40.18 -3.59 11.18
CA ASP A 138 40.99 -3.14 10.02
C ASP A 138 40.49 -1.69 9.72
N ASP A 139 41.06 -0.61 10.24
CA ASP A 139 42.36 0.03 9.93
C ASP A 139 42.63 0.14 8.42
N TYR A 140 42.27 1.29 7.84
CA TYR A 140 42.75 1.70 6.52
C TYR A 140 43.26 3.13 6.56
N ASP A 141 44.56 3.19 6.27
CA ASP A 141 45.49 4.28 6.30
C ASP A 141 45.14 5.44 5.35
N GLU A 142 45.52 6.63 5.82
CA GLU A 142 45.82 7.82 5.04
C GLU A 142 46.97 7.52 4.07
N ASP A 143 46.79 7.81 2.77
CA ASP A 143 47.91 8.07 1.88
C ASP A 143 47.62 9.34 1.06
N GLU A 144 48.29 10.40 1.48
CA GLU A 144 48.61 11.58 0.70
C GLU A 144 49.57 11.17 -0.43
N ASP A 145 49.30 11.59 -1.67
CA ASP A 145 50.35 11.67 -2.68
C ASP A 145 50.13 12.90 -3.56
N GLU A 146 50.91 13.94 -3.24
CA GLU A 146 51.25 15.05 -4.10
C GLU A 146 52.12 14.56 -5.27
N GLN A 147 51.65 14.70 -6.51
CA GLN A 147 52.55 14.73 -7.68
C GLN A 147 52.18 15.88 -8.61
N GLU A 148 52.96 16.95 -8.44
CA GLU A 148 53.13 18.09 -9.32
C GLU A 148 54.07 17.68 -10.47
N GLU A 149 53.54 17.50 -11.70
CA GLU A 149 54.36 17.55 -12.92
C GLU A 149 53.69 18.39 -14.00
N GLY A 150 54.43 19.42 -14.42
CA GLY A 150 54.01 20.40 -15.41
C GLY A 150 54.06 19.89 -16.84
N LEU A 151 53.07 20.33 -17.64
CA LEU A 151 53.16 20.33 -19.09
C LEU A 151 52.70 21.68 -19.64
N ASP A 152 53.66 22.35 -20.26
CA ASP A 152 53.53 23.52 -21.12
C ASP A 152 52.77 23.13 -22.40
N TYR A 153 51.59 23.71 -22.62
CA TYR A 153 50.94 23.71 -23.93
C TYR A 153 50.39 25.08 -24.28
N SER A 154 51.02 25.65 -25.29
CA SER A 154 50.74 26.97 -25.85
C SER A 154 49.47 26.94 -26.72
N SER A 155 48.59 27.90 -26.46
CA SER A 155 47.81 28.68 -27.44
C SER A 155 47.17 27.93 -28.62
N ALA A 156 45.85 27.68 -28.51
CA ALA A 156 44.93 27.85 -29.64
C ALA A 156 43.50 28.12 -29.13
N SER A 157 43.03 29.32 -29.41
CA SER A 157 41.72 29.87 -29.11
C SER A 157 40.57 29.00 -29.59
N ARG A 158 39.60 28.72 -28.72
CA ARG A 158 38.20 28.46 -29.08
C ARG A 158 37.27 28.80 -27.91
N ASP A 159 36.31 29.64 -28.25
CA ASP A 159 35.29 30.27 -27.42
C ASP A 159 34.24 29.23 -26.97
N SER A 160 34.06 29.01 -25.66
CA SER A 160 32.88 28.33 -25.11
C SER A 160 32.79 28.53 -23.59
N THR A 161 32.01 29.51 -23.17
CA THR A 161 31.62 29.71 -21.77
C THR A 161 30.44 28.78 -21.45
N SER A 162 30.70 27.67 -20.73
CA SER A 162 29.64 26.77 -20.25
C SER A 162 29.97 26.26 -18.84
N ASP A 163 29.31 26.90 -17.88
CA ASP A 163 28.82 26.39 -16.59
C ASP A 163 29.24 24.97 -16.18
N TYR A 164 30.19 24.86 -15.25
CA TYR A 164 30.57 23.61 -14.58
C TYR A 164 30.90 23.82 -13.08
N SER A 165 30.25 24.79 -12.43
CA SER A 165 30.29 24.95 -10.96
C SER A 165 29.06 24.38 -10.24
N GLU A 166 28.08 23.86 -10.98
CA GLU A 166 26.81 23.38 -10.40
C GLU A 166 26.90 21.92 -9.88
N TYR A 167 27.86 21.11 -10.35
CA TYR A 167 27.88 19.68 -10.04
C TYR A 167 28.57 19.29 -8.71
N ARG A 168 29.32 20.21 -8.06
CA ARG A 168 30.02 19.93 -6.79
C ARG A 168 29.16 20.24 -5.55
N GLY A 169 28.10 21.02 -5.70
CA GLY A 169 27.16 21.34 -4.62
C GLY A 169 26.17 20.21 -4.32
N GLU A 170 25.85 19.37 -5.31
CA GLU A 170 24.86 18.29 -5.15
C GLU A 170 25.38 17.10 -4.33
N ILE A 171 26.69 16.84 -4.32
CA ILE A 171 27.27 15.75 -3.53
C ILE A 171 27.32 16.11 -2.04
N GLN A 172 27.64 17.37 -1.71
CA GLN A 172 27.67 17.83 -0.31
C GLN A 172 26.27 17.89 0.31
N ALA A 173 25.26 18.36 -0.45
CA ALA A 173 23.88 18.40 0.00
C ALA A 173 23.27 17.01 0.27
N ARG A 174 23.77 15.96 -0.41
CA ARG A 174 23.34 14.58 -0.22
C ARG A 174 24.01 13.93 1.01
N SER A 175 25.22 14.36 1.36
CA SER A 175 25.92 13.96 2.60
C SER A 175 25.24 14.57 3.83
N ASP A 176 24.95 15.87 3.79
CA ASP A 176 24.32 16.59 4.91
C ASP A 176 22.90 16.07 5.23
N HIS A 177 22.20 15.52 4.22
CA HIS A 177 20.92 14.86 4.41
C HIS A 177 21.05 13.49 5.12
N LEU A 178 22.10 12.73 4.82
CA LEU A 178 22.35 11.44 5.48
C LEU A 178 22.74 11.66 6.95
N ASP A 179 23.57 12.66 7.23
CA ASP A 179 23.95 13.00 8.60
C ASP A 179 22.77 13.52 9.43
N GLN A 180 21.84 14.28 8.83
CA GLN A 180 20.58 14.68 9.49
C GLN A 180 19.64 13.51 9.76
N VAL A 181 19.52 12.54 8.85
CA VAL A 181 18.69 11.34 9.05
C VAL A 181 19.28 10.48 10.16
N MET A 182 20.60 10.30 10.22
CA MET A 182 21.27 9.53 11.26
C MET A 182 21.22 10.21 12.64
N ALA A 183 21.34 11.55 12.67
CA ALA A 183 21.17 12.32 13.91
C ALA A 183 19.73 12.24 14.44
N TRP A 184 18.73 12.31 13.56
CA TRP A 184 17.32 12.07 13.91
C TRP A 184 17.10 10.64 14.43
N GLU A 185 17.68 9.61 13.79
CA GLU A 185 17.58 8.23 14.25
C GLU A 185 18.24 8.00 15.63
N MET A 186 19.33 8.70 15.95
CA MET A 186 19.99 8.64 17.26
C MET A 186 19.22 9.41 18.36
N GLU A 187 18.69 10.60 18.06
CA GLU A 187 17.86 11.35 19.03
C GLU A 187 16.55 10.63 19.33
N MET A 188 15.90 10.03 18.32
CA MET A 188 14.68 9.23 18.51
C MET A 188 14.90 7.99 19.38
N ARG A 189 16.11 7.45 19.43
CA ARG A 189 16.44 6.27 20.24
C ARG A 189 16.50 6.59 21.74
N ASN A 190 16.74 7.85 22.12
CA ASN A 190 16.87 8.27 23.53
C ASN A 190 15.54 8.65 24.22
N GLU A 191 14.46 8.94 23.48
CA GLU A 191 13.12 9.22 24.04
C GLU A 191 12.12 8.04 23.93
N ALA A 192 12.55 6.92 23.32
CA ALA A 192 11.71 5.76 23.04
C ALA A 192 11.05 5.08 24.27
N SER A 193 11.48 5.41 25.49
CA SER A 193 10.87 4.88 26.73
C SER A 193 9.53 5.52 27.13
N ALA A 194 9.08 6.59 26.46
CA ALA A 194 7.87 7.33 26.84
C ALA A 194 6.57 6.84 26.16
N TRP A 195 6.66 5.95 25.16
CA TRP A 195 5.52 5.49 24.37
C TRP A 195 5.44 3.96 24.35
N THR A 196 4.24 3.43 24.52
CA THR A 196 3.97 2.00 24.57
C THR A 196 2.85 1.62 23.61
N ASP A 197 2.68 0.32 23.41
CA ASP A 197 1.65 -0.20 22.55
C ASP A 197 0.26 0.08 23.09
N PRO A 198 -0.68 0.49 22.21
CA PRO A 198 -2.05 0.66 22.62
C PRO A 198 -2.59 -0.68 23.12
N VAL A 199 -3.20 -0.66 24.31
CA VAL A 199 -3.88 -1.81 24.90
C VAL A 199 -5.36 -1.82 24.53
N TRP A 200 -5.98 -2.99 24.62
CA TRP A 200 -7.42 -3.13 24.38
C TRP A 200 -8.23 -2.20 25.29
N GLN A 201 -9.21 -1.53 24.72
CA GLN A 201 -10.19 -0.71 25.45
C GLN A 201 -11.61 -1.17 25.14
N PRO A 202 -12.55 -1.10 26.10
CA PRO A 202 -13.96 -1.36 25.83
C PRO A 202 -14.55 -0.30 24.88
N PRO A 203 -15.63 -0.62 24.15
CA PRO A 203 -16.35 0.37 23.34
C PRO A 203 -16.91 1.50 24.21
N ARG A 204 -16.88 2.74 23.71
CA ARG A 204 -17.32 3.94 24.46
C ARG A 204 -18.81 4.25 24.31
N PHE A 205 -19.46 3.72 23.27
CA PHE A 205 -20.84 4.04 22.94
C PHE A 205 -21.74 2.79 22.98
N ASP A 206 -22.99 3.01 23.39
CA ASP A 206 -24.00 1.97 23.50
C ASP A 206 -24.68 1.66 22.18
N PHE A 207 -25.26 0.45 22.07
CA PHE A 207 -25.90 -0.04 20.83
C PHE A 207 -27.10 0.81 20.39
N GLY A 208 -27.81 1.45 21.33
CA GLY A 208 -29.08 2.13 21.07
C GLY A 208 -28.98 3.38 20.19
N GLU A 209 -27.78 3.94 20.03
CA GLU A 209 -27.58 5.24 19.37
C GLU A 209 -27.41 5.13 17.85
N PHE A 210 -27.21 3.92 17.32
CA PHE A 210 -26.78 3.74 15.93
C PHE A 210 -27.89 3.19 15.03
N HIS A 211 -28.57 4.08 14.30
CA HIS A 211 -29.50 3.68 13.25
C HIS A 211 -28.79 3.56 11.89
N LEU A 212 -28.73 2.35 11.33
CA LEU A 212 -28.21 2.08 9.98
C LEU A 212 -29.37 2.01 8.98
N SER A 213 -29.40 2.94 8.02
CA SER A 213 -30.37 2.89 6.93
C SER A 213 -30.00 1.79 5.90
N PRO A 214 -30.94 1.32 5.06
CA PRO A 214 -30.61 0.41 3.96
C PRO A 214 -29.54 0.96 2.99
N ALA A 215 -29.52 2.29 2.80
CA ALA A 215 -28.49 2.96 2.00
C ALA A 215 -27.11 2.87 2.67
N ASP A 216 -27.04 3.01 4.01
CA ASP A 216 -25.80 2.83 4.75
C ASP A 216 -25.27 1.40 4.63
N LEU A 217 -26.15 0.39 4.74
CA LEU A 217 -25.77 -1.01 4.60
C LEU A 217 -25.25 -1.33 3.21
N THR A 218 -25.88 -0.75 2.17
CA THR A 218 -25.40 -0.89 0.79
C THR A 218 -24.01 -0.27 0.63
N ARG A 219 -23.82 0.94 1.16
CA ARG A 219 -22.54 1.67 1.08
C ARG A 219 -21.42 0.99 1.86
N LEU A 220 -21.74 0.36 2.98
CA LEU A 220 -20.80 -0.32 3.87
C LEU A 220 -20.76 -1.84 3.64
N SER A 221 -21.27 -2.32 2.51
CA SER A 221 -21.39 -3.76 2.19
C SER A 221 -20.05 -4.50 2.08
N PHE A 222 -18.93 -3.78 2.05
CA PHE A 222 -17.59 -4.36 2.11
C PHE A 222 -17.20 -4.89 3.50
N LEU A 223 -18.01 -4.64 4.54
CA LEU A 223 -17.84 -5.18 5.88
C LEU A 223 -19.05 -5.99 6.35
N PRO A 224 -18.84 -7.02 7.19
CA PRO A 224 -19.93 -7.66 7.91
C PRO A 224 -20.64 -6.66 8.84
N HIS A 225 -21.96 -6.82 9.00
CA HIS A 225 -22.78 -5.93 9.84
C HIS A 225 -22.26 -5.80 11.28
N ALA A 226 -21.80 -6.90 11.89
CA ALA A 226 -21.23 -6.90 13.23
C ALA A 226 -19.95 -6.07 13.35
N GLU A 227 -19.14 -6.00 12.29
CA GLU A 227 -17.91 -5.21 12.27
C GLU A 227 -18.24 -3.72 12.15
N ILE A 228 -19.24 -3.35 11.34
CA ILE A 228 -19.76 -1.98 11.25
C ILE A 228 -20.23 -1.50 12.63
N LEU A 229 -21.06 -2.30 13.34
CA LEU A 229 -21.52 -1.95 14.69
C LEU A 229 -20.36 -1.82 15.68
N SER A 230 -19.34 -2.68 15.57
CA SER A 230 -18.15 -2.60 16.43
C SER A 230 -17.38 -1.31 16.23
N LEU A 231 -17.23 -0.85 14.98
CA LEU A 231 -16.58 0.42 14.65
C LEU A 231 -17.37 1.62 15.18
N LEU A 232 -18.70 1.63 14.97
CA LEU A 232 -19.58 2.71 15.43
C LEU A 232 -19.53 2.87 16.96
N ARG A 233 -19.61 1.76 17.71
CA ARG A 233 -19.51 1.76 19.18
C ARG A 233 -18.17 2.23 19.72
N ARG A 234 -17.16 2.31 18.86
CA ARG A 234 -15.80 2.76 19.19
C ARG A 234 -15.51 4.16 18.65
N GLY A 235 -16.55 4.88 18.24
CA GLY A 235 -16.44 6.28 17.84
C GLY A 235 -16.20 6.52 16.36
N ALA A 236 -16.10 5.49 15.50
CA ALA A 236 -16.07 5.73 14.06
C ALA A 236 -17.42 6.27 13.54
N THR A 237 -17.42 7.12 12.51
CA THR A 237 -18.66 7.47 11.79
C THR A 237 -18.85 6.60 10.55
N LYS A 238 -20.08 6.51 10.03
CA LYS A 238 -20.37 5.78 8.78
C LYS A 238 -19.53 6.31 7.62
N ASN A 239 -19.31 7.63 7.59
CA ASN A 239 -18.50 8.29 6.57
C ASN A 239 -17.02 7.92 6.75
N MET A 240 -16.48 7.96 7.97
CA MET A 240 -15.11 7.48 8.24
C MET A 240 -14.90 6.05 7.77
N ILE A 241 -15.83 5.16 8.10
CA ILE A 241 -15.73 3.74 7.73
C ILE A 241 -15.66 3.60 6.21
N ALA A 242 -16.50 4.32 5.46
CA ALA A 242 -16.50 4.27 4.00
C ALA A 242 -15.24 4.92 3.39
N THR A 243 -14.89 6.13 3.83
CA THR A 243 -13.80 6.94 3.27
C THR A 243 -12.44 6.29 3.50
N TYR A 244 -12.15 5.87 4.74
CA TYR A 244 -10.86 5.31 5.13
C TYR A 244 -10.84 3.79 5.20
N ARG A 245 -11.91 3.15 4.69
CA ARG A 245 -12.12 1.70 4.67
C ARG A 245 -11.83 1.06 6.04
N LEU A 246 -12.31 1.69 7.11
CA LEU A 246 -11.98 1.25 8.46
C LEU A 246 -12.35 -0.21 8.67
N SER A 247 -11.49 -0.95 9.35
CA SER A 247 -11.77 -2.31 9.81
C SER A 247 -11.50 -2.41 11.30
N TYR A 248 -12.16 -3.34 11.98
CA TYR A 248 -11.94 -3.58 13.40
C TYR A 248 -11.65 -5.05 13.66
N LYS A 249 -10.53 -5.30 14.34
CA LYS A 249 -10.20 -6.62 14.88
C LYS A 249 -9.84 -6.47 16.35
N HIS A 250 -10.36 -7.38 17.17
CA HIS A 250 -10.16 -7.32 18.62
C HIS A 250 -8.67 -7.26 19.02
N ARG A 251 -7.81 -8.01 18.32
CA ARG A 251 -6.36 -8.11 18.59
C ARG A 251 -5.55 -6.86 18.25
N TYR A 252 -5.98 -6.06 17.26
CA TYR A 252 -5.18 -4.95 16.73
C TYR A 252 -5.91 -3.61 16.70
N GLY A 253 -7.14 -3.56 17.19
CA GLY A 253 -7.97 -2.37 17.23
C GLY A 253 -8.57 -2.00 15.87
N ILE A 254 -8.74 -0.69 15.68
CA ILE A 254 -9.28 -0.05 14.49
C ILE A 254 -8.13 0.23 13.53
N VAL A 255 -8.31 -0.19 12.28
CA VAL A 255 -7.30 -0.02 11.23
C VAL A 255 -7.90 0.80 10.09
N ALA A 256 -7.22 1.89 9.74
CA ALA A 256 -7.52 2.73 8.58
C ALA A 256 -6.60 2.39 7.41
N TYR A 257 -7.15 2.39 6.18
CA TYR A 257 -6.39 2.19 4.95
C TYR A 257 -6.39 3.51 4.18
N LEU A 258 -5.22 4.15 4.12
CA LEU A 258 -5.07 5.49 3.54
C LEU A 258 -4.61 5.42 2.09
N GLU A 259 -3.65 4.56 1.78
CA GLU A 259 -3.15 4.31 0.43
C GLU A 259 -2.92 2.81 0.21
N THR A 260 -2.46 2.43 -0.98
CA THR A 260 -2.24 1.02 -1.34
C THR A 260 -1.13 0.36 -0.54
N SER A 261 -0.22 1.15 0.03
CA SER A 261 1.04 0.67 0.61
C SER A 261 1.12 0.82 2.12
N PHE A 262 0.16 1.52 2.76
CA PHE A 262 0.16 1.68 4.21
C PHE A 262 -1.24 1.63 4.84
N ARG A 263 -1.27 1.09 6.05
CA ARG A 263 -2.43 1.10 6.94
C ARG A 263 -2.02 1.60 8.31
N ILE A 264 -2.93 2.29 9.00
CA ILE A 264 -2.68 2.86 10.32
C ILE A 264 -3.58 2.18 11.36
N ARG A 265 -2.99 1.66 12.44
CA ARG A 265 -3.71 1.22 13.64
C ARG A 265 -3.97 2.45 14.52
N LEU A 266 -5.25 2.79 14.67
CA LEU A 266 -5.73 3.98 15.39
C LEU A 266 -5.96 3.73 16.89
N GLY A 267 -5.68 2.51 17.38
CA GLY A 267 -6.05 2.06 18.72
C GLY A 267 -7.44 1.44 18.75
N TRP A 268 -8.07 1.39 19.93
CA TRP A 268 -9.36 0.70 20.11
C TRP A 268 -10.57 1.64 20.13
N ASN A 269 -10.37 2.94 20.32
CA ASN A 269 -11.43 3.93 20.30
C ASN A 269 -10.96 5.19 19.56
N ILE A 270 -11.88 5.82 18.83
CA ILE A 270 -11.69 7.09 18.15
C ILE A 270 -12.38 8.17 18.99
N SER A 271 -11.61 9.17 19.38
CA SER A 271 -12.11 10.39 20.02
C SER A 271 -12.10 11.50 18.97
N ARG A 272 -13.28 11.91 18.51
CA ARG A 272 -13.46 12.97 17.51
C ARG A 272 -14.29 14.11 18.08
N SER A 273 -14.14 15.30 17.48
CA SER A 273 -15.05 16.42 17.74
C SER A 273 -16.45 16.09 17.21
N SER A 274 -17.49 16.68 17.83
CA SER A 274 -18.86 16.62 17.31
C SER A 274 -18.99 17.28 15.94
N ASP A 275 -18.11 18.24 15.64
CA ASP A 275 -18.10 19.00 14.38
C ASP A 275 -17.34 18.30 13.26
N ASP A 276 -16.88 17.06 13.49
CA ASP A 276 -16.15 16.22 12.53
C ASP A 276 -16.98 14.98 12.12
N PRO A 277 -18.04 15.16 11.31
CA PRO A 277 -18.99 14.09 10.99
C PRO A 277 -18.42 13.04 10.03
N ASP A 278 -17.40 13.38 9.25
CA ASP A 278 -16.74 12.46 8.31
C ASP A 278 -15.39 11.95 8.80
N GLY A 279 -14.88 12.49 9.91
CA GLY A 279 -13.61 12.13 10.53
C GLY A 279 -12.40 12.64 9.78
N THR A 280 -12.58 13.57 8.84
CA THR A 280 -11.48 14.16 8.08
C THR A 280 -10.55 14.92 9.00
N VAL A 281 -11.09 15.73 9.91
CA VAL A 281 -10.28 16.51 10.85
C VAL A 281 -9.48 15.60 11.77
N TYR A 282 -10.11 14.52 12.27
CA TYR A 282 -9.41 13.50 13.06
C TYR A 282 -8.27 12.83 12.28
N MET A 283 -8.52 12.40 11.04
CA MET A 283 -7.50 11.70 10.25
C MET A 283 -6.36 12.63 9.80
N GLU A 284 -6.67 13.88 9.46
CA GLU A 284 -5.66 14.91 9.18
C GLU A 284 -4.80 15.19 10.41
N ALA A 285 -5.40 15.24 11.61
CA ALA A 285 -4.66 15.39 12.85
C ALA A 285 -3.73 14.19 13.12
N VAL A 286 -4.21 12.95 12.91
CA VAL A 286 -3.36 11.74 13.03
C VAL A 286 -2.20 11.76 12.04
N LEU A 287 -2.44 12.18 10.79
CA LEU A 287 -1.40 12.30 9.78
C LEU A 287 -0.43 13.45 10.04
N GLY A 288 -0.93 14.56 10.57
CA GLY A 288 -0.11 15.67 11.04
C GLY A 288 0.80 15.23 12.19
N GLU A 289 0.27 14.47 13.15
CA GLU A 289 1.04 13.88 14.25
C GLU A 289 2.09 12.90 13.72
N LEU A 290 1.76 12.04 12.75
CA LEU A 290 2.72 11.11 12.14
C LEU A 290 3.91 11.84 11.50
N ARG A 291 3.70 13.02 10.92
CA ARG A 291 4.77 13.82 10.29
C ARG A 291 5.55 14.64 11.32
N GLY A 292 4.88 15.22 12.30
CA GLY A 292 5.49 16.11 13.29
C GLY A 292 6.07 15.40 14.51
N HIS A 293 5.59 14.18 14.79
CA HIS A 293 5.92 13.37 15.96
C HIS A 293 6.02 11.87 15.60
N PRO A 294 6.95 11.47 14.71
CA PRO A 294 7.06 10.07 14.30
C PRO A 294 7.43 9.12 15.45
N GLU A 295 8.03 9.62 16.53
CA GLU A 295 8.32 8.86 17.76
C GLU A 295 7.05 8.30 18.44
N ARG A 296 5.88 8.87 18.12
CA ARG A 296 4.56 8.39 18.60
C ARG A 296 4.00 7.26 17.74
N PHE A 297 4.75 6.81 16.75
CA PHE A 297 4.33 5.77 15.83
C PHE A 297 5.42 4.71 15.69
N ARG A 298 4.99 3.47 15.54
CA ARG A 298 5.87 2.36 15.19
C ARG A 298 5.53 1.86 13.80
N LEU A 299 6.55 1.75 12.96
CA LEU A 299 6.43 1.18 11.63
C LEU A 299 6.74 -0.32 11.71
N GLU A 300 5.76 -1.15 11.35
CA GLU A 300 5.96 -2.58 11.15
C GLU A 300 5.92 -2.89 9.66
N ALA A 301 6.92 -3.62 9.17
CA ALA A 301 6.83 -4.26 7.86
C ALA A 301 5.64 -5.24 7.89
N GLY A 302 4.59 -4.92 7.15
CA GLY A 302 3.46 -5.83 7.03
C GLY A 302 3.66 -6.81 5.89
N PRO A 303 2.89 -7.90 5.88
CA PRO A 303 2.96 -8.89 4.82
C PRO A 303 2.70 -8.22 3.46
N ARG A 304 3.46 -8.63 2.45
CA ARG A 304 3.36 -8.15 1.05
C ARG A 304 3.76 -6.68 0.85
N GLY A 305 4.71 -6.19 1.64
CA GLY A 305 5.25 -4.82 1.51
C GLY A 305 4.26 -3.72 1.90
N ILE A 306 3.14 -4.08 2.56
CA ILE A 306 2.19 -3.09 3.10
C ILE A 306 2.67 -2.70 4.49
N ALA A 307 3.22 -1.50 4.62
CA ALA A 307 3.63 -0.96 5.91
C ALA A 307 2.43 -0.83 6.86
N THR A 308 2.60 -1.27 8.11
CA THR A 308 1.63 -1.07 9.17
C THR A 308 2.16 -0.03 10.13
N ILE A 309 1.51 1.12 10.19
CA ILE A 309 1.85 2.20 11.12
C ILE A 309 0.99 2.01 12.36
N ILE A 310 1.60 1.97 13.53
CA ILE A 310 0.91 1.77 14.80
C ILE A 310 1.03 3.04 15.61
N ARG A 311 -0.09 3.68 15.92
CA ARG A 311 -0.11 4.82 16.83
C ARG A 311 0.13 4.32 18.26
N LEU A 312 1.21 4.76 18.87
CA LEU A 312 1.58 4.46 20.25
C LEU A 312 0.77 5.34 21.21
N VAL A 313 0.70 4.92 22.47
CA VAL A 313 0.09 5.69 23.56
C VAL A 313 1.16 6.05 24.58
N PRO A 314 1.04 7.17 25.31
CA PRO A 314 1.99 7.49 26.36
C PRO A 314 2.06 6.35 27.37
N THR A 315 3.26 5.92 27.73
CA THR A 315 3.48 5.02 28.86
C THR A 315 2.93 5.74 30.08
N ARG A 316 1.81 5.29 30.63
CA ARG A 316 1.18 5.93 31.79
C ARG A 316 2.19 5.99 32.94
N GLY A 317 2.82 7.14 33.11
CA GLY A 317 3.63 7.44 34.28
C GLY A 317 2.71 7.69 35.47
N GLY A 318 2.17 6.64 36.08
CA GLY A 318 1.59 6.65 37.43
C GLY A 318 0.59 7.75 37.81
N LEU A 319 -0.12 8.37 36.86
CA LEU A 319 -1.13 9.38 37.15
C LEU A 319 -2.52 8.76 36.93
N ASP A 320 -3.29 8.75 38.02
CA ASP A 320 -4.55 8.05 38.19
C ASP A 320 -5.59 8.34 37.10
N ASP A 321 -6.30 7.29 36.70
CA ASP A 321 -7.28 7.22 35.61
C ASP A 321 -8.55 8.09 35.77
N ASN A 322 -8.58 9.01 36.73
CA ASN A 322 -9.77 9.79 37.08
C ASN A 322 -9.83 11.21 36.48
N GLU A 323 -8.80 11.71 35.78
CA GLU A 323 -8.78 13.12 35.31
C GLU A 323 -8.91 13.33 33.79
N ILE A 324 -9.08 12.29 32.98
CA ILE A 324 -9.27 12.45 31.52
C ILE A 324 -10.50 11.68 31.02
N LEU A 325 -11.69 12.10 31.48
CA LEU A 325 -12.97 11.75 30.88
C LEU A 325 -13.75 13.00 30.47
#